data_AF-A0A9X8VIP5-F1
#
_entry.id   AF-A0A9X8VIP5-F1
#
_cell.length_a   1.000
_cell.length_b   1.000
_cell.length_c   1.000
_cell.angle_alpha   90.00
_cell.angle_beta   90.00
_cell.angle_gamma   90.00
#
_symmetry.space_group_name_H-M   'P 1'
#
loop_
_entity.id
_entity.type
_entity.pdbx_description
1 polymer ?
#
loop_
_entity_poly.entity_id
_entity_poly.type
_entity_poly.pdbx_seq_one_letter_code
_entity_poly.pdbx_strand_id
1 'polypeptide(L)'
;VMAVMAQIPPRVYESWAPYLYIFCVILLILVDAFGQISKGAQRWLDLGVVRFQPSEIAKIAVPLMVARFMNRDVCPPSLKNTAIALVLIFLPTLLVAAQPDLGTSILIAASGLFVLFLSGMSWKLIAVAAVALA
;
A
#
# COMPACT_ATOMS: atom_id res chain seq x y z
N VAL A 1 20.74 6.84 -7.16
CA VAL A 1 19.31 6.42 -7.18
C VAL A 1 18.37 7.61 -7.21
N MET A 2 18.34 8.48 -6.19
CA MET A 2 17.40 9.63 -6.14
C MET A 2 17.51 10.58 -7.35
N ALA A 3 18.72 10.92 -7.80
CA ALA A 3 18.93 11.78 -8.96
C ALA A 3 18.36 11.19 -10.27
N VAL A 4 18.41 9.85 -10.42
CA VAL A 4 17.86 9.14 -11.58
C VAL A 4 16.33 9.09 -11.50
N MET A 5 15.78 8.77 -10.32
CA MET A 5 14.34 8.76 -10.10
C MET A 5 13.71 10.14 -10.32
N ALA A 6 14.43 11.21 -9.99
CA ALA A 6 13.98 12.59 -10.22
C ALA A 6 13.87 12.94 -11.72
N GLN A 7 14.58 12.24 -12.62
CA GLN A 7 14.47 12.49 -14.06
C GLN A 7 13.21 11.86 -14.68
N ILE A 8 12.54 10.95 -13.96
CA ILE A 8 11.38 10.22 -14.47
C ILE A 8 10.12 11.07 -14.26
N PRO A 9 9.31 11.33 -15.31
CA PRO A 9 8.09 12.12 -15.16
C PRO A 9 7.08 11.49 -14.20
N PRO A 10 6.34 12.28 -13.39
CA PRO A 10 5.28 11.80 -12.49
C PRO A 10 4.24 10.88 -13.16
N ARG A 11 3.92 11.14 -14.44
CA ARG A 11 2.97 10.34 -15.23
C ARG A 11 3.43 8.89 -15.43
N VAL A 12 4.74 8.66 -15.47
CA VAL A 12 5.29 7.30 -15.58
C VAL A 12 4.98 6.55 -14.29
N TYR A 13 5.27 7.14 -13.12
CA TYR A 13 4.94 6.54 -11.83
C TYR A 13 3.45 6.23 -11.69
N GLU A 14 2.58 7.15 -12.11
CA GLU A 14 1.13 6.92 -12.14
C GLU A 14 0.75 5.73 -13.03
N SER A 15 1.33 5.62 -14.23
CA SER A 15 1.03 4.49 -15.13
C SER A 15 1.52 3.14 -14.59
N TRP A 16 2.64 3.14 -13.84
CA TRP A 16 3.27 1.96 -13.27
C TRP A 16 2.67 1.52 -11.91
N ALA A 17 1.98 2.43 -11.21
CA ALA A 17 1.37 2.16 -9.91
C ALA A 17 0.58 0.84 -9.78
N PRO A 18 -0.31 0.43 -10.71
CA PRO A 18 -1.07 -0.81 -10.56
C PRO A 18 -0.16 -2.04 -10.62
N TYR A 19 0.86 -2.02 -11.48
CA TYR A 19 1.80 -3.12 -11.64
C TYR A 19 2.66 -3.24 -10.39
N LEU A 20 3.13 -2.11 -9.87
CA LEU A 20 3.91 -2.05 -8.62
C LEU A 20 3.07 -2.54 -7.43
N TYR A 21 1.79 -2.16 -7.36
CA TYR A 21 0.87 -2.61 -6.32
C TYR A 21 0.62 -4.12 -6.38
N ILE A 22 0.25 -4.66 -7.55
CA ILE A 22 0.00 -6.10 -7.73
C ILE A 22 1.27 -6.89 -7.41
N PHE A 23 2.42 -6.46 -7.92
CA PHE A 23 3.70 -7.07 -7.61
C PHE A 23 4.00 -7.07 -6.11
N CYS A 24 3.75 -5.95 -5.43
CA CYS A 24 3.91 -5.83 -3.99
C CYS A 24 2.99 -6.78 -3.21
N VAL A 25 1.71 -6.89 -3.59
CA VAL A 25 0.76 -7.81 -2.95
C VAL A 25 1.20 -9.26 -3.13
N ILE A 26 1.64 -9.64 -4.33
CA ILE A 26 2.18 -10.98 -4.60
C ILE A 26 3.39 -11.26 -3.71
N LEU A 27 4.32 -10.32 -3.58
CA LEU A 27 5.48 -10.48 -2.70
C LEU A 27 5.10 -10.60 -1.22
N LEU A 28 4.10 -9.85 -0.76
CA LEU A 28 3.61 -9.95 0.61
C LEU A 28 3.00 -11.32 0.89
N ILE A 29 2.22 -11.87 -0.06
CA ILE A 29 1.68 -13.23 0.05
C ILE A 29 2.80 -14.27 0.05
N LEU A 30 3.83 -14.08 -0.80
CA LEU A 30 4.98 -14.98 -0.84
C LEU A 30 5.80 -14.94 0.46
N VAL A 31 5.95 -13.77 1.09
CA VAL A 31 6.57 -13.68 2.42
C VAL A 31 5.72 -14.37 3.47
N ASP A 32 4.40 -14.28 3.41
CA ASP A 32 3.54 -14.97 4.37
C ASP A 32 3.65 -16.50 4.23
N ALA A 33 3.76 -17.02 3.00
CA ALA A 33 3.86 -18.46 2.73
C ALA A 33 5.27 -19.06 2.89
N PHE A 34 6.32 -18.33 2.50
CA PHE A 34 7.70 -18.83 2.40
C PHE A 34 8.74 -17.97 3.14
N GLY A 35 8.29 -16.92 3.85
CA GLY A 35 9.18 -16.02 4.55
C GLY A 35 9.95 -16.73 5.65
N GLN A 36 11.20 -16.34 5.84
CA GLN A 36 11.99 -16.87 6.94
C GLN A 36 11.69 -16.08 8.22
N ILE A 37 11.44 -16.81 9.31
CA ILE A 37 11.28 -16.22 10.62
C ILE A 37 12.66 -15.74 11.09
N SER A 38 12.86 -14.44 11.17
CA SER A 38 14.07 -13.84 11.73
C SER A 38 13.70 -13.02 12.96
N LYS A 39 14.32 -13.31 14.11
CA LYS A 39 14.06 -12.64 15.40
C LYS A 39 12.56 -12.63 15.81
N GLY A 40 11.82 -13.69 15.50
CA GLY A 40 10.41 -13.82 15.89
C GLY A 40 9.41 -13.11 14.97
N ALA A 41 9.85 -12.54 13.83
CA ALA A 41 8.96 -11.98 12.82
C ALA A 41 9.36 -12.42 11.41
N GLN A 42 8.36 -12.70 10.57
CA GLN A 42 8.53 -13.24 9.22
C GLN A 42 8.53 -12.09 8.20
N ARG A 43 9.61 -11.29 8.19
CA ARG A 43 9.69 -10.01 7.44
C ARG A 43 10.53 -10.07 6.16
N TRP A 44 11.43 -11.04 6.11
CA TRP A 44 12.49 -11.08 5.11
C TRP A 44 12.28 -12.27 4.19
N LEU A 45 12.27 -12.00 2.89
CA LEU A 45 12.37 -13.04 1.88
C LEU A 45 13.85 -13.22 1.57
N ASP A 46 14.42 -14.36 2.01
CA ASP A 46 15.80 -14.71 1.73
C ASP A 46 15.85 -15.40 0.36
N LEU A 47 16.29 -14.68 -0.67
CA LEU A 47 16.48 -15.21 -2.03
C LEU A 47 17.83 -15.93 -2.18
N GLY A 48 18.51 -16.26 -1.07
CA GLY A 48 19.81 -16.92 -1.01
C GLY A 48 21.00 -15.97 -1.25
N VAL A 49 20.83 -14.94 -2.09
CA VAL A 49 21.87 -13.94 -2.40
C VAL A 49 21.54 -12.57 -1.80
N VAL A 50 20.25 -12.23 -1.73
CA VAL A 50 19.77 -10.93 -1.25
C VAL A 50 18.58 -11.16 -0.34
N ARG A 51 18.56 -10.43 0.78
CA ARG A 51 17.40 -10.36 1.67
C ARG A 51 16.55 -9.17 1.27
N PHE A 52 15.29 -9.44 0.92
CA PHE A 52 14.37 -8.43 0.45
C PHE A 52 13.18 -8.27 1.42
N GLN A 53 12.80 -7.03 1.71
CA GLN A 53 11.67 -6.70 2.59
C GLN A 53 10.53 -6.10 1.74
N PRO A 54 9.47 -6.86 1.41
CA PRO A 54 8.41 -6.36 0.54
C PRO A 54 7.59 -5.22 1.14
N SER A 55 7.52 -5.13 2.47
CA SER A 55 6.80 -4.05 3.17
C SER A 55 7.44 -2.67 2.95
N GLU A 56 8.70 -2.60 2.52
CA GLU A 56 9.32 -1.35 2.07
C GLU A 56 8.74 -0.85 0.74
N ILE A 57 8.48 -1.77 -0.22
CA ILE A 57 7.79 -1.41 -1.47
C ILE A 57 6.36 -0.97 -1.16
N ALA A 58 5.68 -1.64 -0.23
CA ALA A 58 4.29 -1.35 0.11
C ALA A 58 4.07 0.10 0.55
N LYS A 59 5.02 0.71 1.27
CA LYS A 59 4.96 2.11 1.70
C LYS A 59 4.87 3.11 0.54
N ILE A 60 5.36 2.75 -0.64
CA ILE A 60 5.32 3.58 -1.84
C ILE A 60 4.18 3.15 -2.76
N ALA A 61 4.00 1.83 -2.92
CA ALA A 61 3.03 1.26 -3.84
C ALA A 61 1.58 1.59 -3.47
N VAL A 62 1.25 1.53 -2.18
CA VAL A 62 -0.13 1.73 -1.70
C VAL A 62 -0.59 3.17 -1.92
N PRO A 63 0.12 4.22 -1.44
CA PRO A 63 -0.27 5.60 -1.69
C PRO A 63 -0.34 5.94 -3.18
N LEU A 64 0.60 5.42 -3.98
CA LEU A 64 0.67 5.70 -5.41
C LEU A 64 -0.52 5.08 -6.17
N MET A 65 -0.91 3.85 -5.81
CA MET A 65 -2.07 3.18 -6.40
C MET A 65 -3.38 3.88 -6.01
N VAL A 66 -3.51 4.26 -4.74
CA VAL A 66 -4.69 5.02 -4.26
C VAL A 66 -4.78 6.37 -4.96
N ALA A 67 -3.66 7.08 -5.10
CA ALA A 67 -3.60 8.37 -5.80
C ALA A 67 -4.05 8.24 -7.27
N ARG A 68 -3.52 7.24 -7.98
CA ARG A 68 -3.92 6.94 -9.36
C ARG A 68 -5.41 6.60 -9.47
N PHE A 69 -5.91 5.78 -8.54
CA PHE A 69 -7.31 5.36 -8.55
C PHE A 69 -8.23 6.57 -8.35
N MET A 70 -7.88 7.46 -7.41
CA MET A 70 -8.63 8.70 -7.15
C MET A 70 -8.50 9.75 -8.24
N ASN A 71 -7.38 9.79 -8.99
CA ASN A 71 -7.16 10.75 -10.08
C ASN A 71 -8.16 10.60 -11.25
N ARG A 72 -8.85 9.44 -11.35
CA ARG A 72 -9.78 9.15 -12.45
C ARG A 72 -11.22 9.55 -12.17
N ASP A 73 -11.57 9.85 -10.93
CA ASP A 73 -12.93 10.16 -10.51
C ASP A 73 -13.14 11.65 -10.29
N VAL A 74 -14.40 12.06 -10.42
CA VAL A 74 -14.86 13.42 -10.09
C VAL A 74 -14.84 13.62 -8.57
N CYS A 75 -14.30 14.73 -8.10
CA CYS A 75 -14.39 15.10 -6.68
C CYS A 75 -15.80 15.60 -6.33
N PRO A 76 -16.42 15.14 -5.22
CA PRO A 76 -15.94 14.14 -4.28
C PRO A 76 -16.19 12.69 -4.76
N PRO A 77 -15.30 11.74 -4.42
CA PRO A 77 -15.45 10.33 -4.78
C PRO A 77 -16.73 9.73 -4.22
N SER A 78 -17.37 8.86 -5.00
CA SER A 78 -18.57 8.13 -4.57
C SER A 78 -18.25 7.16 -3.42
N LEU A 79 -19.24 6.82 -2.59
CA LEU A 79 -19.08 5.83 -1.50
C LEU A 79 -18.52 4.48 -2.00
N LYS A 80 -18.87 4.07 -3.23
CA LYS A 80 -18.32 2.86 -3.86
C LYS A 80 -16.82 2.98 -4.09
N ASN A 81 -16.35 4.12 -4.58
CA ASN A 81 -14.93 4.35 -4.87
C ASN A 81 -14.14 4.50 -3.57
N THR A 82 -14.73 5.09 -2.52
CA THR A 82 -14.17 5.06 -1.17
C THR A 82 -13.98 3.63 -0.65
N ALA A 83 -14.99 2.77 -0.78
CA ALA A 83 -14.89 1.38 -0.34
C ALA A 83 -13.78 0.62 -1.10
N ILE A 84 -13.70 0.81 -2.42
CA ILE A 84 -12.62 0.20 -3.23
C ILE A 84 -11.24 0.72 -2.80
N ALA A 85 -11.09 2.02 -2.60
CA ALA A 85 -9.82 2.59 -2.16
C ALA A 85 -9.40 2.08 -0.77
N LEU A 86 -10.35 1.89 0.15
CA LEU A 86 -10.06 1.30 1.45
C LEU A 86 -9.67 -0.17 1.33
N VAL A 87 -10.29 -0.95 0.44
CA VAL A 87 -9.83 -2.31 0.15
C VAL A 87 -8.39 -2.29 -0.37
N LEU A 88 -8.04 -1.35 -1.26
CA LEU A 88 -6.66 -1.19 -1.76
C LEU A 88 -5.65 -0.82 -0.65
N ILE A 89 -6.10 -0.20 0.45
CA ILE A 89 -5.23 0.15 1.58
C ILE A 89 -5.17 -1.00 2.60
N PHE A 90 -6.33 -1.52 2.99
CA PHE A 90 -6.43 -2.53 4.04
C PHE A 90 -5.92 -3.89 3.61
N LEU A 91 -6.08 -4.28 2.33
CA LEU A 91 -5.55 -5.55 1.83
C LEU A 91 -4.04 -5.72 2.11
N PRO A 92 -3.14 -4.82 1.65
CA PRO A 92 -1.72 -4.93 1.95
C PRO A 92 -1.39 -4.64 3.42
N THR A 93 -2.17 -3.77 4.08
CA THR A 93 -1.98 -3.48 5.52
C THR A 93 -2.18 -4.72 6.38
N LEU A 94 -3.26 -5.49 6.12
CA LEU A 94 -3.58 -6.70 6.86
C LEU A 94 -2.56 -7.81 6.57
N LEU A 95 -2.11 -7.95 5.32
CA LEU A 95 -1.03 -8.87 4.97
C LEU A 95 0.27 -8.55 5.73
N VAL A 96 0.63 -7.28 5.89
CA VAL A 96 1.80 -6.88 6.69
C VAL A 96 1.54 -7.07 8.19
N ALA A 97 0.33 -6.80 8.67
CA ALA A 97 -0.02 -7.05 10.07
C ALA A 97 0.09 -8.53 10.44
N ALA A 98 -0.21 -9.45 9.51
CA ALA A 98 -0.03 -10.89 9.67
C ALA A 98 1.45 -11.32 9.77
N GLN A 99 2.40 -10.48 9.32
CA GLN A 99 3.85 -10.73 9.33
C GLN A 99 4.55 -10.32 10.64
N PRO A 100 3.83 -10.34 11.78
CA PRO A 100 4.09 -9.54 12.99
C PRO A 100 4.70 -8.13 12.83
N ASP A 101 4.28 -7.37 11.81
CA ASP A 101 4.88 -6.08 11.43
C ASP A 101 3.97 -4.88 11.68
N LEU A 102 3.51 -4.77 12.92
CA LEU A 102 2.52 -3.78 13.32
C LEU A 102 2.96 -2.33 13.04
N GLY A 103 4.24 -2.01 13.27
CA GLY A 103 4.77 -0.66 13.01
C GLY A 103 4.69 -0.29 11.52
N THR A 104 4.99 -1.24 10.64
CA THR A 104 4.98 -1.01 9.19
C THR A 104 3.57 -1.00 8.62
N SER A 105 2.68 -1.85 9.12
CA SER A 105 1.27 -1.85 8.71
C SER A 105 0.57 -0.53 9.03
N ILE A 106 0.82 0.05 10.21
CA ILE A 106 0.29 1.37 10.58
C ILE A 106 0.78 2.46 9.62
N LEU A 107 2.06 2.45 9.25
CA LEU A 107 2.62 3.44 8.31
C LEU A 107 1.98 3.31 6.92
N ILE A 108 1.80 2.09 6.43
CA ILE A 108 1.14 1.82 5.14
C ILE A 108 -0.31 2.32 5.18
N ALA A 109 -1.07 1.94 6.21
CA ALA A 109 -2.45 2.38 6.39
C ALA A 109 -2.55 3.91 6.46
N ALA A 110 -1.74 4.54 7.31
CA ALA A 110 -1.70 5.99 7.44
C ALA A 110 -1.40 6.66 6.09
N SER A 111 -0.36 6.21 5.38
CA SER A 111 0.03 6.78 4.09
C SER A 111 -1.08 6.70 3.04
N GLY A 112 -1.80 5.57 2.96
CA GLY A 112 -2.94 5.41 2.05
C GLY A 112 -4.16 6.27 2.44
N LEU A 113 -4.49 6.30 3.73
CA LEU A 113 -5.61 7.11 4.25
C LEU A 113 -5.35 8.61 4.08
N PHE A 114 -4.10 9.07 4.23
CA PHE A 114 -3.72 10.44 3.96
C PHE A 114 -3.97 10.83 2.49
N VAL A 115 -3.68 9.95 1.54
CA VAL A 115 -3.98 10.21 0.12
C VAL A 115 -5.49 10.32 -0.12
N LEU A 116 -6.30 9.46 0.51
CA LEU A 116 -7.77 9.57 0.44
C LEU A 116 -8.32 10.85 1.06
N PHE A 117 -7.68 11.34 2.12
CA PHE A 117 -8.02 12.64 2.69
C PHE A 117 -7.68 13.77 1.72
N LEU A 118 -6.50 13.73 1.09
CA LEU A 118 -6.07 14.73 0.11
C LEU A 118 -6.91 14.74 -1.18
N SER A 119 -7.62 13.65 -1.50
CA SER A 119 -8.56 13.61 -2.62
C SER A 119 -9.89 14.35 -2.32
N GLY A 120 -10.01 15.05 -1.19
CA GLY A 120 -11.17 15.88 -0.83
C GLY A 120 -12.27 15.13 -0.06
N MET A 121 -11.98 13.96 0.48
CA MET A 121 -12.96 13.16 1.22
C MET A 121 -13.05 13.58 2.69
N SER A 122 -14.26 13.57 3.27
CA SER A 122 -14.43 13.94 4.68
C SER A 122 -13.88 12.88 5.64
N TRP A 123 -13.19 13.30 6.70
CA TRP A 123 -12.63 12.42 7.74
C TRP A 123 -13.67 11.47 8.36
N LYS A 124 -14.94 11.90 8.43
CA LYS A 124 -16.04 11.09 8.97
C LYS A 124 -16.32 9.87 8.09
N LEU A 125 -16.33 10.03 6.77
CA LEU A 125 -16.55 8.92 5.83
C LEU A 125 -15.36 7.96 5.82
N ILE A 126 -14.15 8.48 5.89
CA ILE A 126 -12.94 7.67 6.00
C ILE A 126 -12.98 6.83 7.28
N ALA A 127 -13.32 7.43 8.43
CA ALA A 127 -13.40 6.72 9.71
C ALA A 127 -14.50 5.65 9.73
N VAL A 128 -15.71 5.97 9.25
CA VAL A 128 -16.82 5.01 9.20
C VAL A 128 -16.47 3.82 8.32
N ALA A 129 -15.92 4.07 7.14
CA ALA A 129 -15.62 3.00 6.20
C ALA A 129 -14.36 2.20 6.60
N ALA A 130 -13.41 2.81 7.32
CA ALA A 130 -12.29 2.10 7.93
C ALA A 130 -12.76 1.14 9.04
N VAL A 131 -13.68 1.59 9.90
CA VAL A 131 -14.27 0.73 10.96
C VAL A 131 -15.13 -0.38 10.37
N ALA A 132 -15.85 -0.12 9.27
CA ALA A 132 -16.65 -1.15 8.61
C ALA A 132 -15.81 -2.27 7.95
N LEU A 133 -14.53 -2.01 7.68
CA LEU A 133 -13.59 -2.95 7.05
C LEU A 133 -12.65 -3.65 8.04
N ALA A 134 -12.55 -3.14 9.28
CA ALA A 134 -11.70 -3.67 10.35
C ALA A 134 -12.43 -4.77 11.15
#